data_AF-A0AA39DGQ1-F1
#
_entry.id   AF-A0AA39DGQ1-F1
#
_cell.length_a   1.000
_cell.length_b   1.000
_cell.length_c   1.000
_cell.angle_alpha   90.00
_cell.angle_beta   90.00
_cell.angle_gamma   90.00
#
_symmetry.space_group_name_H-M   'P 1'
#
loop_
_entity.id
_entity.type
_entity.pdbx_description
1 polymer ?
#
loop_
_entity_poly.entity_id
_entity_poly.type
_entity_poly.pdbx_seq_one_letter_code
_entity_poly.pdbx_strand_id
1 'polypeptide(L)'
;MRTLFNQLSPINLAATLCNRFSNSNHLCTSISASPNLPINQIAHIICCVLQECTSFSCLKKTHAKIFAYGLQYDSRILTKFAIMYVSFNRIDAASILFEDIPSPCSFLWNVMIRGFATDGRFLSSLELYSKMMEKGLKPDKFAFPFALKSCAGLSDLQRGKVIHQHLVCCGCSNDLFVDAALVDMYAKCGDIEAARLVFDKMALRDLVSWTSMISGYAHNGYNSETLGFFDLMRGSGVIPNRVSILSVLLACGNLGALRKGEWFHSYVIQTGFEFDILVATAIMDMYSKCGSLDLAHCLFDETAGKDLVCWSAMIASYGIHGHGRKAIDLFDQMVKAGVRPNHVTFTCVLSACSHSGLLEEGKRYFQLMTEEFVIAPKLSNYACMVDLLGRAGHLSEAVDLIENMPVEPDASIWGSLLGACRIHNNLDLAEKIADHLFHLDPVHAGYHVLLSNIYAAKSRWNEVEKVRKMMARRGANKIQGFSLVEYDNQVLKFGVGDISHPQWEKLYAKLEELAAPMKHLGYVPLTDFVLHDIEEESKEAALSYHSERLAIAFGLINTSPGTTLRITKNLRICGDCHNAIKLISKIVNRVILVRDMHRFHRFEHGVCSCGDYW
;
A
#
# COMPACT_ATOMS: atom_id res chain seq x y z
N MET A 1 -16.56 47.80 53.53
CA MET A 1 -16.09 47.19 52.26
C MET A 1 -16.27 48.10 51.02
N ARG A 2 -16.16 49.43 51.16
CA ARG A 2 -16.23 50.39 50.03
C ARG A 2 -14.97 51.28 49.91
N THR A 3 -13.90 50.96 50.62
CA THR A 3 -12.71 51.83 50.73
C THR A 3 -11.38 51.13 50.39
N LEU A 4 -11.40 49.89 49.87
CA LEU A 4 -10.19 49.17 49.44
C LEU A 4 -10.00 49.08 47.91
N PHE A 5 -10.91 49.66 47.12
CA PHE A 5 -10.85 49.57 45.65
C PHE A 5 -10.07 50.70 44.95
N ASN A 6 -9.59 51.70 45.69
CA ASN A 6 -8.95 52.89 45.11
C ASN A 6 -7.40 52.89 45.16
N GLN A 7 -6.75 51.77 45.48
CA GLN A 7 -5.28 51.72 45.59
C GLN A 7 -4.60 50.53 44.91
N LEU A 8 -5.30 49.77 44.07
CA LEU A 8 -4.61 48.79 43.22
C LEU A 8 -4.23 49.47 41.91
N SER A 9 -2.92 49.49 41.63
CA SER A 9 -2.43 49.89 40.31
C SER A 9 -3.13 49.07 39.21
N PRO A 10 -3.29 49.61 37.99
CA PRO A 10 -4.04 48.95 36.91
C PRO A 10 -3.56 47.52 36.59
N ILE A 11 -2.33 47.17 36.99
CA ILE A 11 -1.71 45.85 36.84
C ILE A 11 -2.32 44.83 37.82
N ASN A 12 -2.64 45.25 39.05
CA ASN A 12 -3.21 44.36 40.06
C ASN A 12 -4.69 44.04 39.81
N LEU A 13 -5.46 44.93 39.17
CA LEU A 13 -6.87 44.66 38.83
C LEU A 13 -7.00 43.58 37.74
N ALA A 14 -6.12 43.60 36.73
CA ALA A 14 -6.07 42.56 35.69
C ALA A 14 -5.65 41.20 36.25
N ALA A 15 -4.64 41.16 37.14
CA ALA A 15 -4.24 39.95 37.85
C ALA A 15 -5.35 39.42 38.77
N THR A 16 -6.15 40.29 39.38
CA THR A 16 -7.28 39.90 40.25
C THR A 16 -8.47 39.37 39.43
N LEU A 17 -8.69 39.87 38.22
CA LEU A 17 -9.72 39.37 37.29
C LEU A 17 -9.31 38.02 36.67
N CYS A 18 -8.04 37.82 36.30
CA CYS A 18 -7.54 36.51 35.87
C CYS A 18 -7.59 35.47 37.00
N ASN A 19 -7.17 35.83 38.22
CA ASN A 19 -7.14 34.88 39.34
C ASN A 19 -8.51 34.52 39.94
N ARG A 20 -9.57 35.30 39.67
CA ARG A 20 -10.93 35.05 40.23
C ARG A 20 -11.83 34.20 39.36
N PHE A 21 -11.51 33.99 38.09
CA PHE A 21 -12.41 33.35 37.14
C PHE A 21 -11.69 32.21 36.42
N SER A 22 -11.70 31.03 37.03
CA SER A 22 -11.13 29.78 36.50
C SER A 22 -11.93 29.17 35.34
N ASN A 23 -12.75 29.95 34.63
CA ASN A 23 -13.65 29.46 33.60
C ASN A 23 -13.73 30.45 32.42
N SER A 24 -13.16 30.07 31.28
CA SER A 24 -13.01 30.92 30.08
C SER A 24 -14.35 31.47 29.53
N ASN A 25 -15.46 30.77 29.75
CA ASN A 25 -16.81 31.24 29.43
C ASN A 25 -17.24 32.47 30.25
N HIS A 26 -16.87 32.52 31.54
CA HIS A 26 -17.21 33.65 32.42
C HIS A 26 -16.36 34.89 32.12
N LEU A 27 -15.08 34.70 31.77
CA LEU A 27 -14.22 35.79 31.30
C LEU A 27 -14.77 36.40 30.01
N CYS A 28 -15.21 35.56 29.08
CA CYS A 28 -15.80 36.00 27.82
C CYS A 28 -17.03 36.89 28.10
N THR A 29 -17.92 36.52 29.02
CA THR A 29 -19.06 37.37 29.41
C THR A 29 -18.65 38.66 30.12
N SER A 30 -17.60 38.66 30.95
CA SER A 30 -17.18 39.84 31.73
C SER A 30 -16.62 41.01 30.89
N ILE A 31 -16.06 40.73 29.71
CA ILE A 31 -15.57 41.77 28.77
C ILE A 31 -16.72 42.70 28.32
N SER A 32 -17.96 42.21 28.31
CA SER A 32 -19.15 42.99 27.91
C SER A 32 -19.62 44.02 28.94
N ALA A 33 -19.07 44.02 30.17
CA ALA A 33 -19.59 44.80 31.29
C ALA A 33 -18.77 46.06 31.69
N SER A 34 -17.73 46.44 30.94
CA SER A 34 -16.90 47.63 31.26
C SER A 34 -16.52 48.45 30.03
N PRO A 35 -17.31 49.49 29.69
CA PRO A 35 -17.10 50.33 28.49
C PRO A 35 -15.85 51.21 28.50
N ASN A 36 -15.15 51.35 29.63
CA ASN A 36 -14.08 52.35 29.84
C ASN A 36 -12.68 51.76 30.06
N LEU A 37 -12.44 50.49 29.71
CA LEU A 37 -11.11 49.89 29.81
C LEU A 37 -10.20 50.38 28.66
N PRO A 38 -8.95 50.80 28.93
CA PRO A 38 -7.97 51.10 27.88
C PRO A 38 -7.79 49.92 26.91
N ILE A 39 -7.65 50.21 25.62
CA ILE A 39 -7.47 49.22 24.54
C ILE A 39 -6.36 48.19 24.86
N ASN A 40 -5.25 48.64 25.46
CA ASN A 40 -4.15 47.77 25.87
C ASN A 40 -4.54 46.74 26.95
N GLN A 41 -5.45 47.08 27.86
CA GLN A 41 -5.97 46.13 28.85
C GLN A 41 -6.94 45.15 28.20
N ILE A 42 -7.79 45.60 27.28
CA ILE A 42 -8.70 44.72 26.52
C ILE A 42 -7.89 43.70 25.70
N ALA A 43 -6.82 44.15 25.03
CA ALA A 43 -5.89 43.29 24.31
C ALA A 43 -5.23 42.23 25.22
N HIS A 44 -4.81 42.62 26.42
CA HIS A 44 -4.25 41.70 27.41
C HIS A 44 -5.27 40.67 27.91
N ILE A 45 -6.51 41.09 28.18
CA ILE A 45 -7.59 40.18 28.59
C ILE A 45 -7.90 39.18 27.48
N ILE A 46 -8.04 39.63 26.22
CA ILE A 46 -8.26 38.74 25.06
C ILE A 46 -7.10 37.73 24.95
N CYS A 47 -5.86 38.18 25.15
CA CYS A 47 -4.70 37.31 25.17
C CYS A 47 -4.75 36.22 26.25
N CYS A 48 -5.29 36.53 27.43
CA CYS A 48 -5.47 35.56 28.53
C CYS A 48 -6.63 34.60 28.23
N VAL A 49 -7.75 35.11 27.70
CA VAL A 49 -8.89 34.26 27.28
C VAL A 49 -8.46 33.25 26.23
N LEU A 50 -7.61 33.65 25.28
CA LEU A 50 -7.10 32.75 24.24
C LEU A 50 -6.20 31.64 24.82
N GLN A 51 -5.44 31.91 25.89
CA GLN A 51 -4.61 30.89 26.55
C GLN A 51 -5.45 29.80 27.22
N GLU A 52 -6.64 30.13 27.72
CA GLU A 52 -7.56 29.18 28.36
C GLU A 52 -8.70 28.72 27.43
N CYS A 53 -8.61 29.03 26.14
CA CYS A 53 -9.66 28.71 25.18
C CYS A 53 -9.58 27.24 24.75
N THR A 54 -10.49 26.41 25.27
CA THR A 54 -10.53 24.96 24.98
C THR A 54 -11.60 24.57 23.97
N SER A 55 -12.47 25.50 23.54
CA SER A 55 -13.55 25.20 22.60
C SER A 55 -13.58 26.13 21.39
N PHE A 56 -13.92 25.56 20.23
CA PHE A 56 -14.06 26.32 18.99
C PHE A 56 -15.15 27.41 19.07
N SER A 57 -16.21 27.16 19.84
CA SER A 57 -17.27 28.15 20.09
C SER A 57 -16.74 29.36 20.89
N CYS A 58 -15.94 29.11 21.93
CA CYS A 58 -15.26 30.17 22.68
C CYS A 58 -14.31 30.97 21.78
N LEU A 59 -13.56 30.30 20.90
CA LEU A 59 -12.67 30.96 19.95
C LEU A 59 -13.44 31.90 19.02
N LYS A 60 -14.53 31.44 18.41
CA LYS A 60 -15.37 32.26 17.54
C LYS A 60 -15.95 33.47 18.25
N LYS A 61 -16.50 33.28 19.47
CA LYS A 61 -17.06 34.37 20.27
C LYS A 61 -16.00 35.41 20.66
N THR A 62 -14.78 34.95 20.97
CA THR A 62 -13.67 35.83 21.32
C THR A 62 -13.15 36.57 20.09
N HIS A 63 -13.10 35.90 18.94
CA HIS A 63 -12.72 36.52 17.67
C HIS A 63 -13.70 37.61 17.27
N ALA A 64 -15.03 37.36 17.32
CA ALA A 64 -16.03 38.37 17.01
C ALA A 64 -15.86 39.67 17.84
N LYS A 65 -15.39 39.55 19.09
CA LYS A 65 -15.15 40.70 19.96
C LYS A 65 -13.99 41.59 19.50
N ILE A 66 -12.99 41.06 18.80
CA ILE A 66 -11.88 41.91 18.36
C ILE A 66 -12.37 43.01 17.40
N PHE A 67 -13.36 42.69 16.56
CA PHE A 67 -14.01 43.67 15.68
C PHE A 67 -14.80 44.71 16.46
N ALA A 68 -15.53 44.29 17.50
CA ALA A 68 -16.29 45.20 18.36
C ALA A 68 -15.40 46.19 19.13
N TYR A 69 -14.15 45.82 19.43
CA TYR A 69 -13.19 46.66 20.16
C TYR A 69 -12.11 47.31 19.27
N GLY A 70 -12.22 47.21 17.93
CA GLY A 70 -11.26 47.85 17.01
C GLY A 70 -9.86 47.21 17.01
N LEU A 71 -9.75 45.95 17.45
CA LEU A 71 -8.48 45.21 17.61
C LEU A 71 -8.15 44.32 16.40
N GLN A 72 -8.90 44.43 15.30
CA GLN A 72 -8.75 43.58 14.11
C GLN A 72 -7.42 43.79 13.35
N TYR A 73 -6.62 44.80 13.71
CA TYR A 73 -5.31 45.08 13.11
C TYR A 73 -4.13 44.86 14.08
N ASP A 74 -4.37 44.39 15.32
CA ASP A 74 -3.26 44.09 16.25
C ASP A 74 -2.61 42.73 15.87
N SER A 75 -1.43 42.80 15.27
CA SER A 75 -0.67 41.62 14.81
C SER A 75 -0.44 40.57 15.88
N ARG A 76 -0.31 40.94 17.17
CA ARG A 76 -0.08 39.98 18.27
C ARG A 76 -1.35 39.18 18.55
N ILE A 77 -2.50 39.84 18.52
CA ILE A 77 -3.80 39.21 18.71
C ILE A 77 -4.10 38.28 17.52
N LEU A 78 -3.95 38.78 16.30
CA LEU A 78 -4.16 37.99 15.08
C LEU A 78 -3.26 36.76 15.04
N THR A 79 -1.97 36.89 15.43
CA THR A 79 -1.03 35.76 15.54
C THR A 79 -1.57 34.68 16.49
N LYS A 80 -2.09 35.06 17.66
CA LYS A 80 -2.68 34.09 18.59
C LYS A 80 -3.93 33.42 18.02
N PHE A 81 -4.79 34.18 17.33
CA PHE A 81 -5.97 33.58 16.68
C PHE A 81 -5.59 32.60 15.58
N ALA A 82 -4.59 32.93 14.74
CA ALA A 82 -4.11 32.03 13.69
C ALA A 82 -3.61 30.70 14.28
N ILE A 83 -2.79 30.74 15.35
CA ILE A 83 -2.33 29.54 16.06
C ILE A 83 -3.51 28.73 16.60
N MET A 84 -4.48 29.39 17.24
CA MET A 84 -5.64 28.70 17.79
C MET A 84 -6.49 28.06 16.68
N TYR A 85 -6.70 28.72 15.54
CA TYR A 85 -7.43 28.13 14.43
C TYR A 85 -6.74 26.90 13.85
N VAL A 86 -5.41 26.91 13.73
CA VAL A 86 -4.65 25.71 13.36
C VAL A 86 -4.89 24.59 14.38
N SER A 87 -4.85 24.89 15.68
CA SER A 87 -5.10 23.89 16.73
C SER A 87 -6.50 23.27 16.70
N PHE A 88 -7.51 23.99 16.18
CA PHE A 88 -8.87 23.48 15.97
C PHE A 88 -9.12 22.91 14.56
N ASN A 89 -8.06 22.64 13.79
CA ASN A 89 -8.11 22.16 12.42
C ASN A 89 -9.00 23.04 11.51
N ARG A 90 -8.81 24.36 11.59
CA ARG A 90 -9.48 25.37 10.74
C ARG A 90 -8.44 26.15 9.95
N ILE A 91 -7.73 25.43 9.08
CA ILE A 91 -6.57 25.96 8.35
C ILE A 91 -6.94 27.13 7.44
N ASP A 92 -8.11 27.11 6.80
CA ASP A 92 -8.58 28.21 5.94
C ASP A 92 -8.73 29.53 6.70
N ALA A 93 -9.35 29.48 7.89
CA ALA A 93 -9.51 30.65 8.74
C ALA A 93 -8.17 31.17 9.27
N ALA A 94 -7.23 30.25 9.58
CA ALA A 94 -5.88 30.62 9.97
C ALA A 94 -5.11 31.27 8.81
N SER A 95 -5.29 30.78 7.58
CA SER A 95 -4.62 31.30 6.38
C SER A 95 -5.03 32.73 6.07
N ILE A 96 -6.32 33.04 6.16
CA ILE A 96 -6.83 34.40 5.97
C ILE A 96 -6.17 35.35 6.98
N LEU A 97 -6.18 34.99 8.27
CA LEU A 97 -5.54 35.82 9.29
C LEU A 97 -4.02 35.95 9.09
N PHE A 98 -3.37 34.90 8.59
CA PHE A 98 -1.94 34.93 8.34
C PHE A 98 -1.57 35.94 7.24
N GLU A 99 -2.38 36.05 6.20
CA GLU A 99 -2.20 37.01 5.11
C GLU A 99 -2.38 38.47 5.59
N ASP A 100 -3.27 38.68 6.56
CA ASP A 100 -3.54 40.00 7.15
C ASP A 100 -2.45 40.48 8.12
N ILE A 101 -1.56 39.60 8.59
CA ILE A 101 -0.51 39.95 9.57
C ILE A 101 0.70 40.57 8.85
N PRO A 102 1.03 41.85 9.09
CA PRO A 102 2.25 42.44 8.55
C PRO A 102 3.48 41.85 9.24
N SER A 103 4.38 41.27 8.45
CA SER A 103 5.65 40.64 8.88
C SER A 103 5.46 39.56 9.97
N PRO A 104 4.86 38.40 9.64
CA PRO A 104 4.68 37.29 10.58
C PRO A 104 6.02 36.78 11.14
N CYS A 105 6.07 36.49 12.44
CA CYS A 105 7.25 35.89 13.06
C CYS A 105 7.52 34.46 12.55
N SER A 106 8.79 34.02 12.56
CA SER A 106 9.18 32.68 12.10
C SER A 106 8.40 31.55 12.77
N PHE A 107 8.02 31.71 14.05
CA PHE A 107 7.18 30.74 14.75
C PHE A 107 5.80 30.56 14.09
N LEU A 108 5.16 31.65 13.64
CA LEU A 108 3.85 31.55 12.98
C LEU A 108 3.95 30.88 11.60
N TRP A 109 5.02 31.14 10.85
CA TRP A 109 5.31 30.40 9.61
C TRP A 109 5.38 28.89 9.86
N ASN A 110 6.14 28.47 10.88
CA ASN A 110 6.27 27.05 11.24
C ASN A 110 4.92 26.43 11.61
N VAL A 111 4.07 27.16 12.34
CA VAL A 111 2.72 26.72 12.72
C VAL A 111 1.83 26.53 11.49
N MET A 112 1.88 27.47 10.54
CA MET A 112 1.08 27.39 9.32
C MET A 112 1.56 26.29 8.37
N ILE A 113 2.87 26.16 8.16
CA ILE A 113 3.47 25.07 7.35
C ILE A 113 3.08 23.71 7.94
N ARG A 114 3.17 23.57 9.27
CA ARG A 114 2.71 22.40 10.01
C ARG A 114 1.22 22.15 9.78
N GLY A 115 0.38 23.17 9.96
CA GLY A 115 -1.07 23.07 9.81
C GLY A 115 -1.49 22.53 8.44
N PHE A 116 -0.95 23.10 7.36
CA PHE A 116 -1.20 22.61 6.00
C PHE A 116 -0.69 21.17 5.79
N ALA A 117 0.52 20.84 6.27
CA ALA A 117 1.08 19.50 6.14
C ALA A 117 0.30 18.44 6.93
N THR A 118 -0.25 18.80 8.10
CA THR A 118 -1.06 17.89 8.92
C THR A 118 -2.48 17.70 8.37
N ASP A 119 -3.04 18.71 7.70
CA ASP A 119 -4.34 18.66 7.04
C ASP A 119 -4.29 17.94 5.68
N GLY A 120 -3.10 17.58 5.19
CA GLY A 120 -2.89 16.89 3.91
C GLY A 120 -2.76 17.82 2.70
N ARG A 121 -2.79 19.14 2.90
CA ARG A 121 -2.58 20.14 1.84
C ARG A 121 -1.09 20.39 1.61
N PHE A 122 -0.43 19.35 1.09
CA PHE A 122 1.03 19.30 0.96
C PHE A 122 1.59 20.38 0.04
N LEU A 123 0.91 20.68 -1.08
CA LEU A 123 1.34 21.74 -2.01
C LEU A 123 1.34 23.11 -1.32
N SER A 124 0.25 23.48 -0.64
CA SER A 124 0.16 24.75 0.09
C SER A 124 1.20 24.86 1.21
N SER A 125 1.50 23.75 1.89
CA SER A 125 2.59 23.69 2.88
C SER A 125 3.95 24.02 2.26
N LEU A 126 4.24 23.47 1.08
CA LEU A 126 5.50 23.71 0.36
C LEU A 126 5.57 25.10 -0.26
N GLU A 127 4.47 25.63 -0.79
CA GLU A 127 4.37 27.01 -1.25
C GLU A 127 4.68 27.98 -0.11
N LEU A 128 4.12 27.73 1.08
CA LEU A 128 4.38 28.56 2.25
C LEU A 128 5.83 28.45 2.74
N TYR A 129 6.43 27.27 2.67
CA TYR A 129 7.86 27.06 2.94
C TYR A 129 8.74 27.87 1.96
N SER A 130 8.44 27.84 0.65
CA SER A 130 9.14 28.64 -0.35
C SER A 130 8.98 30.14 -0.10
N LYS A 131 7.77 30.60 0.22
CA LYS A 131 7.49 32.00 0.54
C LYS A 131 8.23 32.48 1.79
N MET A 132 8.40 31.63 2.81
CA MET A 132 9.23 31.92 3.98
C MET A 132 10.68 32.21 3.56
N MET A 133 11.24 31.38 2.68
CA MET A 133 12.60 31.54 2.15
C MET A 133 12.75 32.81 1.31
N GLU A 134 11.79 33.11 0.43
CA GLU A 134 11.77 34.32 -0.40
C GLU A 134 11.74 35.61 0.44
N LYS A 135 11.12 35.56 1.63
CA LYS A 135 11.12 36.67 2.60
C LYS A 135 12.44 36.78 3.38
N GLY A 136 13.44 35.96 3.07
CA GLY A 136 14.74 35.95 3.74
C GLY A 136 14.73 35.32 5.13
N LEU A 137 13.65 34.60 5.50
CA LEU A 137 13.58 33.91 6.78
C LEU A 137 14.26 32.54 6.67
N LYS A 138 15.24 32.29 7.53
CA LYS A 138 15.94 31.00 7.58
C LYS A 138 15.05 29.94 8.24
N PRO A 139 14.77 28.79 7.57
CA PRO A 139 14.03 27.69 8.17
C PRO A 139 14.82 27.07 9.32
N ASP A 140 14.10 26.72 10.38
CA ASP A 140 14.66 26.05 11.55
C ASP A 140 14.23 24.57 11.59
N LYS A 141 14.70 23.86 12.62
CA LYS A 141 14.35 22.45 12.85
C LYS A 141 12.86 22.16 13.02
N PHE A 142 12.01 23.18 13.18
CA PHE A 142 10.57 23.02 13.29
C PHE A 142 9.84 23.18 11.95
N ALA A 143 10.45 23.84 10.96
CA ALA A 143 9.92 23.93 9.60
C ALA A 143 10.19 22.67 8.77
N PHE A 144 11.43 22.16 8.83
CA PHE A 144 11.90 21.07 7.97
C PHE A 144 11.04 19.80 8.03
N PRO A 145 10.66 19.26 9.21
CA PRO A 145 9.89 18.01 9.27
C PRO A 145 8.56 18.08 8.51
N PHE A 146 7.89 19.23 8.50
CA PHE A 146 6.59 19.39 7.84
C PHE A 146 6.73 19.65 6.35
N ALA A 147 7.78 20.36 5.92
CA ALA A 147 8.10 20.48 4.50
C ALA A 147 8.48 19.10 3.90
N LEU A 148 9.30 18.32 4.61
CA LEU A 148 9.65 16.95 4.22
C LEU A 148 8.43 16.02 4.21
N LYS A 149 7.55 16.11 5.21
CA LYS A 149 6.26 15.39 5.22
C LYS A 149 5.43 15.70 3.99
N SER A 150 5.40 16.96 3.55
CA SER A 150 4.68 17.36 2.34
C SER A 150 5.31 16.79 1.07
N CYS A 151 6.63 16.73 0.97
CA CYS A 151 7.30 15.99 -0.11
C CYS A 151 6.95 14.51 -0.10
N ALA A 152 6.98 13.88 1.08
CA ALA A 152 6.63 12.48 1.26
C ALA A 152 5.18 12.18 0.83
N GLY A 153 4.24 13.06 1.20
CA GLY A 153 2.83 12.95 0.84
C GLY A 153 2.52 13.17 -0.64
N LEU A 154 3.41 13.84 -1.36
CA LEU A 154 3.33 14.06 -2.82
C LEU A 154 4.20 13.09 -3.62
N SER A 155 4.96 12.23 -2.95
CA SER A 155 6.02 11.42 -3.56
C SER A 155 7.04 12.24 -4.39
N ASP A 156 7.30 13.49 -3.98
CA ASP A 156 8.18 14.43 -4.69
C ASP A 156 9.63 14.33 -4.19
N LEU A 157 10.35 13.33 -4.72
CA LEU A 157 11.73 13.06 -4.36
C LEU A 157 12.67 14.24 -4.65
N GLN A 158 12.46 14.95 -5.75
CA GLN A 158 13.36 16.02 -6.17
C GLN A 158 13.28 17.21 -5.22
N ARG A 159 12.06 17.64 -4.88
CA ARG A 159 11.87 18.71 -3.90
C ARG A 159 12.33 18.28 -2.51
N GLY A 160 12.13 17.00 -2.14
CA GLY A 160 12.69 16.42 -0.92
C GLY A 160 14.21 16.53 -0.84
N LYS A 161 14.93 16.23 -1.92
CA LYS A 161 16.40 16.38 -2.03
C LYS A 161 16.85 17.84 -1.88
N VAL A 162 16.12 18.78 -2.48
CA VAL A 162 16.40 20.23 -2.32
C VAL A 162 16.22 20.68 -0.87
N ILE A 163 15.13 20.26 -0.21
CA ILE A 163 14.88 20.62 1.20
C ILE A 163 15.93 19.98 2.12
N HIS A 164 16.37 18.75 1.84
CA HIS A 164 17.48 18.13 2.57
C HIS A 164 18.78 18.94 2.41
N GLN A 165 19.08 19.45 1.22
CA GLN A 165 20.23 20.34 1.04
C GLN A 165 20.10 21.63 1.86
N HIS A 166 18.93 22.27 1.87
CA HIS A 166 18.67 23.46 2.70
C HIS A 166 18.90 23.18 4.19
N LEU A 167 18.46 22.02 4.65
CA LEU A 167 18.60 21.57 6.04
C LEU A 167 20.06 21.45 6.47
N VAL A 168 20.90 20.86 5.61
CA VAL A 168 22.35 20.78 5.82
C VAL A 168 22.97 22.17 5.87
N CYS A 169 22.65 23.04 4.90
CA CYS A 169 23.13 24.43 4.88
C CYS A 169 22.68 25.24 6.10
N CYS A 170 21.51 24.91 6.67
CA CYS A 170 21.00 25.57 7.86
C CYS A 170 21.69 25.13 9.15
N GLY A 171 22.44 24.02 9.14
CA GLY A 171 23.05 23.42 10.33
C GLY A 171 22.03 22.66 11.20
N CYS A 172 20.93 22.19 10.60
CA CYS A 172 19.87 21.45 11.29
C CYS A 172 20.06 19.92 11.21
N SER A 173 21.21 19.44 10.73
CA SER A 173 21.56 18.01 10.70
C SER A 173 21.75 17.45 12.11
N ASN A 174 21.55 16.14 12.28
CA ASN A 174 21.67 15.40 13.54
C ASN A 174 20.61 15.75 14.61
N ASP A 175 19.51 16.41 14.23
CA ASP A 175 18.33 16.54 15.09
C ASP A 175 17.42 15.34 14.87
N LEU A 176 17.07 14.64 15.95
CA LEU A 176 16.29 13.39 15.93
C LEU A 176 15.00 13.50 15.10
N PHE A 177 14.25 14.58 15.27
CA PHE A 177 12.95 14.76 14.60
C PHE A 177 13.12 15.08 13.11
N VAL A 178 14.17 15.83 12.80
CA VAL A 178 14.55 16.16 11.43
C VAL A 178 15.01 14.92 10.68
N ASP A 179 15.91 14.13 11.27
CA ASP A 179 16.47 12.95 10.62
C ASP A 179 15.39 11.86 10.46
N ALA A 180 14.51 11.69 11.45
CA ALA A 180 13.35 10.80 11.32
C ALA A 180 12.41 11.23 10.18
N ALA A 181 12.20 12.54 9.98
CA ALA A 181 11.40 13.05 8.86
C ALA A 181 12.09 12.86 7.49
N LEU A 182 13.43 12.94 7.44
CA LEU A 182 14.20 12.62 6.23
C LEU A 182 14.07 11.14 5.87
N VAL A 183 14.17 10.24 6.86
CA VAL A 183 13.95 8.81 6.66
C VAL A 183 12.55 8.55 6.08
N ASP A 184 11.50 9.12 6.68
CA ASP A 184 10.12 8.97 6.19
C ASP A 184 9.95 9.50 4.75
N MET A 185 10.53 10.65 4.45
CA MET A 185 10.46 11.27 3.12
C MET A 185 11.13 10.40 2.07
N TYR A 186 12.38 10.00 2.27
CA TYR A 186 13.09 9.16 1.31
C TYR A 186 12.41 7.80 1.11
N ALA A 187 11.96 7.17 2.20
CA ALA A 187 11.27 5.89 2.16
C ALA A 187 9.97 5.95 1.35
N LYS A 188 9.12 6.95 1.57
CA LYS A 188 7.85 7.13 0.83
C LYS A 188 8.05 7.58 -0.61
N CYS A 189 9.15 8.26 -0.90
CA CYS A 189 9.54 8.61 -2.26
C CYS A 189 10.25 7.46 -3.02
N GLY A 190 10.43 6.30 -2.39
CA GLY A 190 11.00 5.10 -3.01
C GLY A 190 12.53 5.03 -3.03
N ASP A 191 13.24 6.02 -2.51
CA ASP A 191 14.70 6.04 -2.40
C ASP A 191 15.13 5.40 -1.07
N ILE A 192 14.89 4.08 -0.95
CA ILE A 192 15.08 3.34 0.30
C ILE A 192 16.56 3.29 0.74
N GLU A 193 17.49 3.37 -0.21
CA GLU A 193 18.92 3.42 0.07
C GLU A 193 19.29 4.74 0.77
N ALA A 194 18.80 5.88 0.27
CA ALA A 194 19.00 7.16 0.95
C ALA A 194 18.33 7.17 2.34
N ALA A 195 17.13 6.60 2.48
CA ALA A 195 16.46 6.46 3.77
C ALA A 195 17.32 5.66 4.76
N ARG A 196 17.87 4.52 4.31
CA ARG A 196 18.74 3.68 5.13
C ARG A 196 20.03 4.39 5.53
N LEU A 197 20.65 5.15 4.62
CA LEU A 197 21.86 5.92 4.89
C LEU A 197 21.63 7.00 5.95
N VAL A 198 20.49 7.69 5.91
CA VAL A 198 20.11 8.65 6.96
C VAL A 198 19.93 7.92 8.29
N PHE A 199 19.14 6.85 8.30
CA PHE A 199 18.87 6.05 9.50
C PHE A 199 20.14 5.50 10.18
N ASP A 200 21.09 4.99 9.40
CA ASP A 200 22.35 4.47 9.92
C ASP A 200 23.21 5.55 10.56
N LYS A 201 23.15 6.80 10.06
CA LYS A 201 23.88 7.95 10.61
C LYS A 201 23.24 8.59 11.84
N MET A 202 21.99 8.27 12.16
CA MET A 202 21.30 8.80 13.35
C MET A 202 21.99 8.33 14.63
N ALA A 203 22.36 9.28 15.51
CA ALA A 203 22.97 8.97 16.80
C ALA A 203 21.98 8.34 17.79
N LEU A 204 20.73 8.77 17.73
CA LEU A 204 19.61 8.22 18.48
C LEU A 204 18.49 7.86 17.50
N ARG A 205 17.84 6.74 17.73
CA ARG A 205 16.73 6.24 16.88
C ARG A 205 15.53 6.01 17.77
N ASP A 206 14.44 6.69 17.45
CA ASP A 206 13.17 6.57 18.15
C ASP A 206 12.20 5.64 17.41
N LEU A 207 11.03 5.40 18.01
CA LEU A 207 9.97 4.59 17.41
C LEU A 207 9.59 5.06 15.99
N VAL A 208 9.61 6.37 15.73
CA VAL A 208 9.24 6.94 14.44
C VAL A 208 10.24 6.52 13.37
N SER A 209 11.53 6.75 13.58
CA SER A 209 12.58 6.39 12.62
C SER A 209 12.61 4.88 12.30
N TRP A 210 12.45 4.01 13.31
CA TRP A 210 12.34 2.56 13.11
C TRP A 210 11.10 2.18 12.30
N THR A 211 9.93 2.75 12.65
CA THR A 211 8.67 2.49 11.96
C THR A 211 8.72 2.97 10.51
N SER A 212 9.34 4.13 10.24
CA SER A 212 9.52 4.66 8.88
C SER A 212 10.42 3.77 8.03
N MET A 213 11.48 3.18 8.58
CA MET A 213 12.29 2.20 7.85
C MET A 213 11.53 0.89 7.58
N ILE A 214 10.86 0.32 8.58
CA ILE A 214 10.11 -0.93 8.44
C ILE A 214 8.99 -0.77 7.41
N SER A 215 8.18 0.30 7.53
CA SER A 215 7.12 0.57 6.57
C SER A 215 7.69 0.93 5.19
N GLY A 216 8.80 1.67 5.13
CA GLY A 216 9.52 1.96 3.90
C GLY A 216 9.94 0.70 3.14
N TYR A 217 10.60 -0.25 3.81
CA TYR A 217 10.98 -1.52 3.20
C TYR A 217 9.75 -2.31 2.71
N ALA A 218 8.68 -2.38 3.52
CA ALA A 218 7.47 -3.13 3.18
C ALA A 218 6.78 -2.58 1.93
N HIS A 219 6.57 -1.26 1.84
CA HIS A 219 5.88 -0.64 0.70
C HIS A 219 6.72 -0.66 -0.58
N ASN A 220 8.05 -0.73 -0.48
CA ASN A 220 8.95 -0.84 -1.62
C ASN A 220 9.27 -2.30 -2.02
N GLY A 221 8.61 -3.30 -1.41
CA GLY A 221 8.72 -4.70 -1.79
C GLY A 221 9.91 -5.47 -1.20
N TYR A 222 10.69 -4.84 -0.31
CA TYR A 222 11.82 -5.45 0.40
C TYR A 222 11.33 -6.25 1.63
N ASN A 223 10.49 -7.25 1.37
CA ASN A 223 9.73 -7.96 2.40
C ASN A 223 10.64 -8.72 3.39
N SER A 224 11.75 -9.29 2.92
CA SER A 224 12.69 -10.01 3.79
C SER A 224 13.41 -9.06 4.75
N GLU A 225 13.81 -7.89 4.24
CA GLU A 225 14.44 -6.81 4.98
C GLU A 225 13.49 -6.24 6.01
N THR A 226 12.20 -6.07 5.70
CA THR A 226 11.16 -5.66 6.66
C THR A 226 11.15 -6.54 7.91
N LEU A 227 11.19 -7.87 7.73
CA LEU A 227 11.18 -8.82 8.85
C LEU A 227 12.48 -8.72 9.65
N GLY A 228 13.64 -8.67 8.97
CA GLY A 228 14.93 -8.50 9.65
C GLY A 228 15.03 -7.18 10.42
N PHE A 229 14.49 -6.08 9.88
CA PHE A 229 14.49 -4.78 10.55
C PHE A 229 13.57 -4.74 11.78
N PHE A 230 12.47 -5.48 11.75
CA PHE A 230 11.61 -5.65 12.92
C PHE A 230 12.32 -6.40 14.05
N ASP A 231 13.08 -7.44 13.72
CA ASP A 231 13.90 -8.16 14.71
C ASP A 231 14.99 -7.24 15.29
N LEU A 232 15.64 -6.41 14.47
CA LEU A 232 16.61 -5.41 14.92
C LEU A 232 15.98 -4.34 15.82
N MET A 233 14.77 -3.86 15.50
CA MET A 233 14.02 -2.92 16.31
C MET A 233 13.76 -3.48 17.72
N ARG A 234 13.31 -4.73 17.80
CA ARG A 234 13.06 -5.43 19.07
C ARG A 234 14.36 -5.70 19.83
N GLY A 235 15.41 -6.14 19.15
CA GLY A 235 16.74 -6.34 19.73
C GLY A 235 17.35 -5.05 20.28
N SER A 236 16.94 -3.89 19.75
CA SER A 236 17.32 -2.56 20.24
C SER A 236 16.45 -2.05 21.39
N GLY A 237 15.53 -2.88 21.91
CA GLY A 237 14.64 -2.52 23.03
C GLY A 237 13.48 -1.58 22.66
N VAL A 238 13.23 -1.34 21.37
CA VAL A 238 12.13 -0.49 20.92
C VAL A 238 10.87 -1.33 20.73
N ILE A 239 9.78 -0.94 21.38
CA ILE A 239 8.50 -1.67 21.32
C ILE A 239 7.80 -1.33 19.99
N PRO A 240 7.52 -2.33 19.13
CA PRO A 240 6.76 -2.14 17.90
C PRO A 240 5.38 -1.54 18.12
N ASN A 241 5.00 -0.59 17.25
CA ASN A 241 3.65 -0.04 17.22
C ASN A 241 2.79 -0.72 16.15
N ARG A 242 1.52 -0.33 16.11
CA ARG A 242 0.54 -0.74 15.11
C ARG A 242 1.05 -0.70 13.66
N VAL A 243 1.73 0.37 13.27
CA VAL A 243 2.24 0.54 11.88
C VAL A 243 3.35 -0.48 11.57
N SER A 244 4.24 -0.73 12.53
CA SER A 244 5.29 -1.74 12.42
C SER A 244 4.68 -3.13 12.26
N ILE A 245 3.64 -3.46 13.04
CA ILE A 245 2.90 -4.73 12.97
C ILE A 245 2.22 -4.92 11.60
N LEU A 246 1.51 -3.91 11.11
CA LEU A 246 0.88 -3.98 9.78
C LEU A 246 1.91 -4.23 8.67
N SER A 247 3.09 -3.61 8.79
CA SER A 247 4.18 -3.75 7.80
C SER A 247 4.77 -5.17 7.77
N VAL A 248 4.98 -5.81 8.92
CA VAL A 248 5.49 -7.19 8.97
C VAL A 248 4.45 -8.23 8.57
N LEU A 249 3.17 -8.01 8.86
CA LEU A 249 2.09 -8.87 8.38
C LEU A 249 1.98 -8.83 6.85
N LEU A 250 2.07 -7.63 6.26
CA LEU A 250 2.16 -7.45 4.81
C LEU A 250 3.36 -8.22 4.22
N ALA A 251 4.53 -8.09 4.84
CA ALA A 251 5.74 -8.79 4.39
C ALA A 251 5.59 -10.32 4.47
N CYS A 252 5.00 -10.85 5.55
CA CYS A 252 4.71 -12.28 5.68
C CYS A 252 3.78 -12.77 4.57
N GLY A 253 2.68 -12.04 4.33
CA GLY A 253 1.75 -12.33 3.25
C GLY A 253 2.44 -12.33 1.89
N ASN A 254 3.27 -11.33 1.59
CA ASN A 254 3.99 -11.24 0.32
C ASN A 254 5.01 -12.37 0.12
N LEU A 255 5.71 -12.80 1.18
CA LEU A 255 6.66 -13.91 1.14
C LEU A 255 5.96 -15.29 1.16
N GLY A 256 4.71 -15.36 1.58
CA GLY A 256 4.02 -16.63 1.86
C GLY A 256 4.59 -17.33 3.09
N ALA A 257 5.10 -16.57 4.06
CA ALA A 257 5.75 -17.07 5.27
C ALA A 257 4.72 -17.33 6.38
N LEU A 258 4.02 -18.48 6.28
CA LEU A 258 2.93 -18.86 7.17
C LEU A 258 3.38 -18.96 8.64
N ARG A 259 4.51 -19.64 8.91
CA ARG A 259 4.99 -19.84 10.30
C ARG A 259 5.39 -18.52 10.95
N LYS A 260 6.05 -17.64 10.20
CA LYS A 260 6.32 -16.27 10.69
C LYS A 260 5.01 -15.52 10.93
N GLY A 261 4.05 -15.66 10.03
CA GLY A 261 2.70 -15.11 10.20
C GLY A 261 2.00 -15.55 11.49
N GLU A 262 2.04 -16.84 11.81
CA GLU A 262 1.49 -17.41 13.05
C GLU A 262 2.20 -16.86 14.30
N TRP A 263 3.52 -16.68 14.21
CA TRP A 263 4.30 -16.04 15.26
C TRP A 263 3.87 -14.58 15.48
N PHE A 264 3.69 -13.80 14.41
CA PHE A 264 3.20 -12.42 14.50
C PHE A 264 1.76 -12.35 14.99
N HIS A 265 0.89 -13.30 14.63
CA HIS A 265 -0.46 -13.38 15.19
C HIS A 265 -0.40 -13.59 16.71
N SER A 266 0.45 -14.50 17.19
CA SER A 266 0.67 -14.71 18.62
C SER A 266 1.21 -13.45 19.30
N TYR A 267 2.13 -12.74 18.65
CA TYR A 267 2.66 -11.47 19.15
C TYR A 267 1.58 -10.38 19.28
N VAL A 268 0.66 -10.28 18.30
CA VAL A 268 -0.46 -9.34 18.33
C VAL A 268 -1.35 -9.57 19.54
N ILE A 269 -1.70 -10.82 19.84
CA ILE A 269 -2.50 -11.21 21.01
C ILE A 269 -1.75 -10.85 22.30
N GLN A 270 -0.44 -11.11 22.38
CA GLN A 270 0.35 -10.80 23.57
C GLN A 270 0.50 -9.31 23.84
N THR A 271 0.33 -8.48 22.81
CA THR A 271 0.53 -7.01 22.89
C THR A 271 -0.77 -6.22 22.93
N GLY A 272 -1.94 -6.87 22.91
CA GLY A 272 -3.24 -6.22 23.04
C GLY A 272 -3.77 -5.60 21.74
N PHE A 273 -3.17 -5.94 20.59
CA PHE A 273 -3.60 -5.40 19.28
C PHE A 273 -4.68 -6.27 18.60
N GLU A 274 -5.09 -7.38 19.21
CA GLU A 274 -6.10 -8.31 18.66
C GLU A 274 -7.48 -7.67 18.48
N PHE A 275 -7.80 -6.62 19.24
CA PHE A 275 -9.06 -5.88 19.12
C PHE A 275 -9.02 -4.77 18.06
N ASP A 276 -7.87 -4.50 17.44
CA ASP A 276 -7.75 -3.53 16.36
C ASP A 276 -8.23 -4.14 15.04
N ILE A 277 -9.39 -3.68 14.54
CA ILE A 277 -10.04 -4.22 13.33
C ILE A 277 -9.11 -4.24 12.10
N LEU A 278 -8.22 -3.26 11.99
CA LEU A 278 -7.31 -3.15 10.86
C LEU A 278 -6.12 -4.13 11.02
N VAL A 279 -5.66 -4.38 12.25
CA VAL A 279 -4.69 -5.46 12.52
C VAL A 279 -5.32 -6.83 12.28
N ALA A 280 -6.54 -7.06 12.76
CA ALA A 280 -7.29 -8.30 12.49
C ALA A 280 -7.46 -8.54 10.99
N THR A 281 -7.85 -7.53 10.23
CA THR A 281 -7.97 -7.59 8.76
C THR A 281 -6.62 -7.89 8.09
N ALA A 282 -5.51 -7.31 8.58
CA ALA A 282 -4.18 -7.60 8.06
C ALA A 282 -3.71 -9.03 8.35
N ILE A 283 -4.08 -9.60 9.51
CA ILE A 283 -3.82 -11.00 9.83
C ILE A 283 -4.62 -11.93 8.91
N MET A 284 -5.90 -11.61 8.63
CA MET A 284 -6.71 -12.35 7.66
C MET A 284 -6.06 -12.35 6.27
N ASP A 285 -5.67 -11.18 5.76
CA ASP A 285 -4.98 -11.04 4.46
C ASP A 285 -3.67 -11.84 4.44
N MET A 286 -2.89 -11.78 5.52
CA MET A 286 -1.66 -12.56 5.68
C MET A 286 -1.93 -14.07 5.59
N TYR A 287 -2.89 -14.61 6.36
CA TYR A 287 -3.23 -16.04 6.30
C TYR A 287 -3.71 -16.47 4.92
N SER A 288 -4.60 -15.68 4.30
CA SER A 288 -5.09 -15.91 2.94
C SER A 288 -3.94 -15.96 1.93
N LYS A 289 -3.01 -15.00 1.99
CA LYS A 289 -1.83 -14.92 1.12
C LYS A 289 -0.74 -15.94 1.42
N CYS A 290 -0.75 -16.55 2.61
CA CYS A 290 0.10 -17.69 2.97
C CYS A 290 -0.56 -19.04 2.65
N GLY A 291 -1.73 -19.04 2.01
CA GLY A 291 -2.40 -20.26 1.58
C GLY A 291 -3.18 -20.98 2.68
N SER A 292 -3.55 -20.27 3.76
CA SER A 292 -4.38 -20.78 4.86
C SER A 292 -5.72 -20.03 4.91
N LEU A 293 -6.57 -20.26 3.90
CA LEU A 293 -7.87 -19.61 3.79
C LEU A 293 -8.80 -19.97 4.97
N ASP A 294 -8.68 -21.19 5.50
CA ASP A 294 -9.49 -21.66 6.63
C ASP A 294 -9.20 -20.84 7.90
N LEU A 295 -7.92 -20.56 8.20
CA LEU A 295 -7.55 -19.71 9.34
C LEU A 295 -8.02 -18.27 9.15
N ALA A 296 -7.90 -17.74 7.93
CA ALA A 296 -8.43 -16.41 7.62
C ALA A 296 -9.95 -16.33 7.84
N HIS A 297 -10.69 -17.37 7.45
CA HIS A 297 -12.14 -17.44 7.68
C HIS A 297 -12.51 -17.57 9.15
N CYS A 298 -11.80 -18.40 9.91
CA CYS A 298 -12.06 -18.54 11.35
C CYS A 298 -11.88 -17.19 12.05
N LEU A 299 -10.80 -16.47 11.75
CA LEU A 299 -10.57 -15.14 12.30
C LEU A 299 -11.63 -14.13 11.83
N PHE A 300 -12.07 -14.24 10.57
CA PHE A 300 -13.19 -13.45 10.06
C PHE A 300 -14.43 -13.68 10.92
N ASP A 301 -14.85 -14.92 11.13
CA ASP A 301 -16.03 -15.25 11.93
C ASP A 301 -15.94 -14.69 13.37
N GLU A 302 -14.78 -14.85 14.02
CA GLU A 302 -14.49 -14.38 15.38
C GLU A 302 -14.44 -12.84 15.52
N THR A 303 -14.13 -12.12 14.45
CA THR A 303 -13.96 -10.66 14.51
C THR A 303 -15.29 -9.95 14.74
N ALA A 304 -15.46 -9.27 15.86
CA ALA A 304 -16.61 -8.41 16.12
C ALA A 304 -16.49 -7.07 15.36
N GLY A 305 -17.62 -6.48 14.97
CA GLY A 305 -17.62 -5.15 14.35
C GLY A 305 -16.94 -5.07 12.97
N LYS A 306 -17.04 -6.15 12.16
CA LYS A 306 -16.51 -6.24 10.79
C LYS A 306 -16.89 -5.01 9.96
N ASP A 307 -15.89 -4.22 9.57
CA ASP A 307 -16.10 -3.06 8.73
C ASP A 307 -16.05 -3.41 7.22
N LEU A 308 -16.30 -2.41 6.37
CA LEU A 308 -16.24 -2.55 4.92
C LEU A 308 -14.92 -3.14 4.40
N VAL A 309 -13.80 -2.82 5.05
CA VAL A 309 -12.46 -3.28 4.65
C VAL A 309 -12.31 -4.76 4.97
N CYS A 310 -12.73 -5.18 6.16
CA CYS A 310 -12.73 -6.58 6.59
C CYS A 310 -13.54 -7.48 5.66
N TRP A 311 -14.78 -7.09 5.32
CA TRP A 311 -15.62 -7.84 4.37
C TRP A 311 -14.99 -7.93 2.97
N SER A 312 -14.51 -6.80 2.45
CA SER A 312 -13.90 -6.75 1.11
C SER A 312 -12.62 -7.61 1.04
N ALA A 313 -11.81 -7.63 2.10
CA ALA A 313 -10.62 -8.46 2.19
C ALA A 313 -10.95 -9.97 2.14
N MET A 314 -12.02 -10.40 2.80
CA MET A 314 -12.42 -11.81 2.80
C MET A 314 -13.03 -12.24 1.45
N ILE A 315 -13.82 -11.37 0.81
CA ILE A 315 -14.34 -11.57 -0.56
C ILE A 315 -13.16 -11.70 -1.55
N ALA A 316 -12.18 -10.79 -1.46
CA ALA A 316 -10.96 -10.87 -2.28
C ALA A 316 -10.18 -12.16 -2.04
N SER A 317 -10.07 -12.58 -0.77
CA SER A 317 -9.39 -13.83 -0.38
C SER A 317 -10.03 -15.05 -1.03
N TYR A 318 -11.35 -15.17 -1.01
CA TYR A 318 -12.04 -16.26 -1.73
C TYR A 318 -11.82 -16.17 -3.25
N GLY A 319 -11.77 -14.96 -3.83
CA GLY A 319 -11.50 -14.75 -5.24
C GLY A 319 -10.11 -15.21 -5.68
N ILE A 320 -9.05 -14.87 -4.94
CA ILE A 320 -7.68 -15.32 -5.26
C ILE A 320 -7.49 -16.83 -5.04
N HIS A 321 -8.36 -17.48 -4.26
CA HIS A 321 -8.36 -18.94 -4.06
C HIS A 321 -9.23 -19.70 -5.06
N GLY A 322 -9.85 -19.01 -6.04
CA GLY A 322 -10.68 -19.63 -7.06
C GLY A 322 -12.06 -20.06 -6.56
N HIS A 323 -12.53 -19.48 -5.46
CA HIS A 323 -13.82 -19.79 -4.83
C HIS A 323 -14.84 -18.68 -5.09
N GLY A 324 -15.07 -18.33 -6.36
CA GLY A 324 -15.92 -17.21 -6.77
C GLY A 324 -17.34 -17.25 -6.21
N ARG A 325 -17.97 -18.43 -6.12
CA ARG A 325 -19.31 -18.55 -5.53
C ARG A 325 -19.34 -18.21 -4.04
N LYS A 326 -18.34 -18.66 -3.27
CA LYS A 326 -18.23 -18.28 -1.85
C LYS A 326 -17.96 -16.78 -1.67
N ALA A 327 -17.22 -16.16 -2.58
CA ALA A 327 -17.02 -14.71 -2.59
C ALA A 327 -18.34 -13.96 -2.83
N ILE A 328 -19.18 -14.46 -3.73
CA ILE A 328 -20.54 -13.96 -3.96
C ILE A 328 -21.42 -14.15 -2.71
N ASP A 329 -21.41 -15.33 -2.09
CA ASP A 329 -22.19 -15.60 -0.89
C ASP A 329 -21.81 -14.66 0.27
N LEU A 330 -20.52 -14.34 0.42
CA LEU A 330 -20.05 -13.35 1.39
C LEU A 330 -20.48 -11.92 1.06
N PHE A 331 -20.50 -11.54 -0.22
CA PHE A 331 -21.05 -10.25 -0.62
C PHE A 331 -22.52 -10.11 -0.21
N ASP A 332 -23.32 -11.15 -0.44
CA ASP A 332 -24.73 -11.14 -0.05
C ASP A 332 -24.90 -11.09 1.48
N GLN A 333 -24.04 -11.78 2.23
CA GLN A 333 -24.01 -11.68 3.69
C GLN A 333 -23.63 -10.27 4.19
N MET A 334 -22.64 -9.63 3.55
CA MET A 334 -22.23 -8.26 3.84
C MET A 334 -23.39 -7.27 3.69
N VAL A 335 -24.14 -7.38 2.58
CA VAL A 335 -25.32 -6.55 2.32
C VAL A 335 -26.43 -6.81 3.34
N LYS A 336 -26.70 -8.08 3.67
CA LYS A 336 -27.67 -8.46 4.71
C LYS A 336 -27.28 -7.96 6.10
N ALA A 337 -25.99 -7.86 6.40
CA ALA A 337 -25.47 -7.28 7.63
C ALA A 337 -25.54 -5.74 7.67
N GLY A 338 -26.07 -5.10 6.62
CA GLY A 338 -26.23 -3.65 6.54
C GLY A 338 -24.95 -2.89 6.18
N VAL A 339 -23.88 -3.59 5.77
CA VAL A 339 -22.63 -2.96 5.35
C VAL A 339 -22.72 -2.63 3.87
N ARG A 340 -22.74 -1.33 3.54
CA ARG A 340 -22.87 -0.86 2.16
C ARG A 340 -21.58 -1.12 1.35
N PRO A 341 -21.64 -1.88 0.25
CA PRO A 341 -20.50 -2.09 -0.65
C PRO A 341 -19.98 -0.79 -1.27
N ASN A 342 -18.70 -0.78 -1.65
CA ASN A 342 -18.10 0.29 -2.44
C ASN A 342 -17.48 -0.27 -3.74
N HIS A 343 -16.88 0.59 -4.56
CA HIS A 343 -16.21 0.20 -5.80
C HIS A 343 -15.10 -0.86 -5.62
N VAL A 344 -14.42 -0.89 -4.46
CA VAL A 344 -13.40 -1.90 -4.13
C VAL A 344 -14.07 -3.24 -3.87
N THR A 345 -15.17 -3.28 -3.12
CA THR A 345 -15.94 -4.52 -2.90
C THR A 345 -16.38 -5.15 -4.22
N PHE A 346 -16.92 -4.34 -5.15
CA PHE A 346 -17.27 -4.82 -6.49
C PHE A 346 -16.06 -5.27 -7.30
N THR A 347 -14.91 -4.61 -7.18
CA THR A 347 -13.65 -5.08 -7.79
C THR A 347 -13.31 -6.49 -7.30
N CYS A 348 -13.48 -6.77 -6.00
CA CYS A 348 -13.20 -8.08 -5.40
C CYS A 348 -14.16 -9.16 -5.95
N VAL A 349 -15.46 -8.88 -6.03
CA VAL A 349 -16.45 -9.81 -6.60
C VAL A 349 -16.20 -10.09 -8.07
N LEU A 350 -15.95 -9.05 -8.88
CA LEU A 350 -15.69 -9.20 -10.31
C LEU A 350 -14.40 -9.98 -10.59
N SER A 351 -13.33 -9.72 -9.82
CA SER A 351 -12.11 -10.52 -9.90
C SER A 351 -12.35 -11.98 -9.51
N ALA A 352 -13.17 -12.23 -8.48
CA ALA A 352 -13.55 -13.58 -8.09
C ALA A 352 -14.35 -14.32 -9.18
N CYS A 353 -15.25 -13.61 -9.87
CA CYS A 353 -15.95 -14.12 -11.05
C CYS A 353 -14.97 -14.42 -12.20
N SER A 354 -14.04 -13.50 -12.48
CA SER A 354 -13.01 -13.67 -13.51
C SER A 354 -12.15 -14.90 -13.28
N HIS A 355 -11.67 -15.11 -12.06
CA HIS A 355 -10.82 -16.26 -11.73
C HIS A 355 -11.56 -17.60 -11.71
N SER A 356 -12.89 -17.56 -11.56
CA SER A 356 -13.74 -18.75 -11.44
C SER A 356 -14.59 -19.03 -12.69
N GLY A 357 -14.45 -18.21 -13.75
CA GLY A 357 -15.20 -18.36 -15.00
C GLY A 357 -16.70 -18.08 -14.89
N LEU A 358 -17.12 -17.28 -13.91
CA LEU A 358 -18.52 -16.95 -13.65
C LEU A 358 -18.94 -15.72 -14.50
N LEU A 359 -19.00 -15.91 -15.82
CA LEU A 359 -19.25 -14.83 -16.78
C LEU A 359 -20.58 -14.10 -16.54
N GLU A 360 -21.66 -14.86 -16.43
CA GLU A 360 -23.00 -14.29 -16.28
C GLU A 360 -23.17 -13.58 -14.92
N GLU A 361 -22.65 -14.19 -13.85
CA GLU A 361 -22.65 -13.55 -12.54
C GLU A 361 -21.79 -12.27 -12.53
N GLY A 362 -20.64 -12.27 -13.21
CA GLY A 362 -19.79 -11.08 -13.36
C GLY A 362 -20.51 -9.93 -14.08
N LYS A 363 -21.16 -10.22 -15.22
CA LYS A 363 -22.00 -9.24 -15.94
C LYS A 363 -23.12 -8.69 -15.06
N ARG A 364 -23.81 -9.57 -14.34
CA ARG A 364 -24.88 -9.18 -13.40
C ARG A 364 -24.36 -8.25 -12.30
N TYR A 365 -23.25 -8.60 -11.65
CA TYR A 365 -22.69 -7.76 -10.58
C TYR A 365 -22.16 -6.41 -11.08
N PHE A 366 -21.66 -6.36 -12.31
CA PHE A 366 -21.24 -5.10 -12.93
C PHE A 366 -22.42 -4.14 -13.18
N GLN A 367 -23.57 -4.67 -13.63
CA GLN A 367 -24.82 -3.90 -13.77
C GLN A 367 -25.38 -3.49 -12.40
N LEU A 368 -25.45 -4.44 -11.47
CA LEU A 368 -25.95 -4.23 -10.09
C LEU A 368 -25.25 -3.06 -9.38
N MET A 369 -23.93 -2.93 -9.59
CA MET A 369 -23.12 -1.84 -9.04
C MET A 369 -23.68 -0.44 -9.38
N THR A 370 -24.15 -0.27 -10.61
CA THR A 370 -24.64 1.02 -11.12
C THR A 370 -26.13 1.18 -10.84
N GLU A 371 -26.94 0.14 -11.10
CA GLU A 371 -28.39 0.21 -11.06
C GLU A 371 -28.95 0.24 -9.63
N GLU A 372 -28.45 -0.61 -8.74
CA GLU A 372 -28.98 -0.73 -7.38
C GLU A 372 -28.14 0.02 -6.34
N PHE A 373 -26.81 -0.05 -6.44
CA PHE A 373 -25.93 0.58 -5.44
C PHE A 373 -25.54 2.01 -5.78
N VAL A 374 -25.82 2.46 -7.01
CA VAL A 374 -25.52 3.81 -7.52
C VAL A 374 -24.03 4.15 -7.37
N ILE A 375 -23.16 3.20 -7.74
CA ILE A 375 -21.70 3.35 -7.69
C ILE A 375 -21.18 3.38 -9.12
N ALA A 376 -20.55 4.49 -9.51
CA ALA A 376 -19.90 4.60 -10.80
C ALA A 376 -18.71 3.61 -10.90
N PRO A 377 -18.64 2.78 -11.97
CA PRO A 377 -17.49 1.93 -12.23
C PRO A 377 -16.19 2.73 -12.35
N LYS A 378 -15.12 2.23 -11.74
CA LYS A 378 -13.76 2.77 -11.89
C LYS A 378 -12.93 1.88 -12.80
N LEU A 379 -11.74 2.36 -13.14
CA LEU A 379 -10.75 1.65 -13.96
C LEU A 379 -10.53 0.20 -13.50
N SER A 380 -10.46 -0.05 -12.19
CA SER A 380 -10.30 -1.41 -11.63
C SER A 380 -11.49 -2.33 -11.91
N ASN A 381 -12.72 -1.79 -11.94
CA ASN A 381 -13.92 -2.56 -12.26
C ASN A 381 -13.92 -2.96 -13.74
N TYR A 382 -13.58 -2.03 -14.64
CA TYR A 382 -13.43 -2.32 -16.07
C TYR A 382 -12.31 -3.33 -16.33
N ALA A 383 -11.16 -3.21 -15.65
CA ALA A 383 -10.06 -4.17 -15.77
C ALA A 383 -10.50 -5.60 -15.42
N CYS A 384 -11.28 -5.78 -14.35
CA CYS A 384 -11.83 -7.09 -14.00
C CYS A 384 -12.80 -7.63 -15.05
N MET A 385 -13.63 -6.77 -15.65
CA MET A 385 -14.57 -7.17 -16.71
C MET A 385 -13.85 -7.54 -18.00
N VAL A 386 -12.83 -6.79 -18.39
CA VAL A 386 -11.99 -7.10 -19.56
C VAL A 386 -11.24 -8.42 -19.36
N ASP A 387 -10.69 -8.65 -18.17
CA ASP A 387 -10.06 -9.94 -17.83
C ASP A 387 -11.08 -11.10 -17.87
N LEU A 388 -12.29 -10.91 -17.33
CA LEU A 388 -13.37 -11.91 -17.36
C LEU A 388 -13.81 -12.25 -18.80
N LEU A 389 -14.13 -11.23 -19.61
CA LEU A 389 -14.54 -11.38 -21.01
C LEU A 389 -13.42 -12.00 -21.84
N GLY A 390 -12.19 -11.52 -21.64
CA GLY A 390 -11.00 -12.02 -22.31
C GLY A 390 -10.75 -13.51 -22.03
N ARG A 391 -10.78 -13.93 -20.77
CA ARG A 391 -10.64 -15.34 -20.39
C ARG A 391 -11.76 -16.21 -20.96
N ALA A 392 -12.99 -15.71 -20.97
CA ALA A 392 -14.14 -16.41 -21.53
C ALA A 392 -14.13 -16.47 -23.09
N GLY A 393 -13.23 -15.76 -23.77
CA GLY A 393 -13.13 -15.75 -25.24
C GLY A 393 -13.99 -14.70 -25.93
N HIS A 394 -14.67 -13.85 -25.18
CA HIS A 394 -15.49 -12.75 -25.68
C HIS A 394 -14.63 -11.53 -26.03
N LEU A 395 -13.63 -11.72 -26.91
CA LEU A 395 -12.63 -10.68 -27.23
C LEU A 395 -13.25 -9.42 -27.85
N SER A 396 -14.25 -9.58 -28.73
CA SER A 396 -14.95 -8.44 -29.35
C SER A 396 -15.70 -7.61 -28.29
N GLU A 397 -16.44 -8.27 -27.40
CA GLU A 397 -17.14 -7.59 -26.30
C GLU A 397 -16.16 -6.89 -25.35
N ALA A 398 -14.98 -7.47 -25.12
CA ALA A 398 -13.93 -6.84 -24.33
C ALA A 398 -13.38 -5.58 -25.01
N VAL A 399 -13.18 -5.59 -26.32
CA VAL A 399 -12.78 -4.39 -27.09
C VAL A 399 -13.89 -3.32 -27.03
N ASP A 400 -15.14 -3.71 -27.29
CA ASP A 400 -16.28 -2.79 -27.21
C ASP A 400 -16.39 -2.14 -25.83
N LEU A 401 -16.14 -2.90 -24.76
CA LEU A 401 -16.14 -2.36 -23.39
C LEU A 401 -15.04 -1.31 -23.16
N ILE A 402 -13.84 -1.52 -23.71
CA ILE A 402 -12.72 -0.58 -23.62
C ILE A 402 -12.96 0.67 -24.47
N GLU A 403 -13.61 0.54 -25.62
CA GLU A 403 -13.91 1.69 -26.49
C GLU A 403 -15.03 2.58 -25.92
N ASN A 404 -15.94 2.01 -25.13
CA ASN A 404 -17.11 2.71 -24.59
C ASN A 404 -16.98 3.13 -23.11
N MET A 405 -15.87 2.83 -22.43
CA MET A 405 -15.70 3.23 -21.03
C MET A 405 -15.49 4.76 -20.89
N PRO A 406 -16.03 5.40 -19.84
CA PRO A 406 -15.99 6.86 -19.65
C PRO A 406 -14.65 7.36 -19.08
N VAL A 407 -13.69 6.46 -18.88
CA VAL A 407 -12.38 6.71 -18.29
C VAL A 407 -11.30 6.18 -19.22
N GLU A 408 -10.15 6.86 -19.29
CA GLU A 408 -9.06 6.44 -20.18
C GLU A 408 -8.47 5.09 -19.73
N PRO A 409 -8.37 4.09 -20.62
CA PRO A 409 -7.84 2.78 -20.28
C PRO A 409 -6.33 2.85 -20.05
N ASP A 410 -5.86 2.22 -18.96
CA ASP A 410 -4.44 2.13 -18.65
C ASP A 410 -3.78 0.90 -19.30
N ALA A 411 -2.46 0.80 -19.15
CA ALA A 411 -1.70 -0.32 -19.66
C ALA A 411 -2.15 -1.68 -19.06
N SER A 412 -2.72 -1.70 -17.86
CA SER A 412 -3.15 -2.95 -17.21
C SER A 412 -4.36 -3.58 -17.92
N ILE A 413 -5.32 -2.76 -18.35
CA ILE A 413 -6.51 -3.22 -19.09
C ILE A 413 -6.09 -3.84 -20.43
N TRP A 414 -5.28 -3.10 -21.20
CA TRP A 414 -4.75 -3.58 -22.48
C TRP A 414 -3.86 -4.82 -22.31
N GLY A 415 -3.05 -4.87 -21.25
CA GLY A 415 -2.23 -6.03 -20.90
C GLY A 415 -3.06 -7.29 -20.63
N SER A 416 -4.22 -7.14 -19.96
CA SER A 416 -5.15 -8.24 -19.71
C SER A 416 -5.74 -8.79 -21.01
N LEU A 417 -6.15 -7.90 -21.93
CA LEU A 417 -6.66 -8.29 -23.24
C LEU A 417 -5.58 -8.91 -24.14
N LEU A 418 -4.33 -8.42 -24.10
CA LEU A 418 -3.20 -9.05 -24.78
C LEU A 418 -2.96 -10.48 -24.26
N GLY A 419 -3.12 -10.69 -22.95
CA GLY A 419 -3.09 -11.99 -22.32
C GLY A 419 -4.17 -12.93 -22.85
N ALA A 420 -5.40 -12.43 -23.00
CA ALA A 420 -6.51 -13.16 -23.60
C ALA A 420 -6.28 -13.50 -25.08
N CYS A 421 -5.69 -12.60 -25.87
CA CYS A 421 -5.32 -12.87 -27.25
C CYS A 421 -4.34 -14.05 -27.37
N ARG A 422 -3.40 -14.21 -26.41
CA ARG A 422 -2.53 -15.39 -26.34
C ARG A 422 -3.33 -16.67 -26.08
N ILE A 423 -4.30 -16.64 -25.16
CA ILE A 423 -5.12 -17.80 -24.81
C ILE A 423 -5.98 -18.25 -26.00
N HIS A 424 -6.59 -17.30 -26.70
CA HIS A 424 -7.51 -17.56 -27.82
C HIS A 424 -6.86 -17.46 -29.21
N ASN A 425 -5.52 -17.41 -29.26
CA ASN A 425 -4.71 -17.44 -30.47
C ASN A 425 -4.99 -16.31 -31.50
N ASN A 426 -5.51 -15.16 -31.05
CA ASN A 426 -5.87 -14.02 -31.90
C ASN A 426 -4.67 -13.08 -32.10
N LEU A 427 -3.90 -13.31 -33.17
CA LEU A 427 -2.68 -12.55 -33.44
C LEU A 427 -2.97 -11.12 -33.91
N ASP A 428 -3.94 -10.94 -34.79
CA ASP A 428 -4.21 -9.63 -35.41
C ASP A 428 -4.64 -8.60 -34.36
N LEU A 429 -5.42 -9.03 -33.37
CA LEU A 429 -5.78 -8.19 -32.23
C LEU A 429 -4.59 -7.98 -31.29
N ALA A 430 -3.77 -9.01 -31.05
CA ALA A 430 -2.58 -8.89 -30.20
C ALA A 430 -1.58 -7.84 -30.71
N GLU A 431 -1.32 -7.78 -32.03
CA GLU A 431 -0.41 -6.80 -32.62
C GLU A 431 -0.92 -5.37 -32.40
N LYS A 432 -2.21 -5.12 -32.66
CA LYS A 432 -2.83 -3.80 -32.44
C LYS A 432 -2.76 -3.35 -30.98
N ILE A 433 -3.05 -4.25 -30.05
CA ILE A 433 -2.99 -3.95 -28.61
C ILE A 433 -1.55 -3.68 -28.18
N ALA A 434 -0.60 -4.47 -28.66
CA ALA A 434 0.79 -4.31 -28.28
C ALA A 434 1.37 -2.98 -28.76
N ASP A 435 1.05 -2.54 -29.98
CA ASP A 435 1.43 -1.21 -30.48
C ASP A 435 0.94 -0.11 -29.53
N HIS A 436 -0.32 -0.19 -29.09
CA HIS A 436 -0.89 0.76 -28.13
C HIS A 436 -0.18 0.71 -26.77
N LEU A 437 0.06 -0.49 -26.22
CA LEU A 437 0.80 -0.69 -24.97
C LEU A 437 2.21 -0.12 -25.01
N PHE A 438 2.90 -0.26 -26.14
CA PHE A 438 4.26 0.25 -26.32
C PHE A 438 4.33 1.77 -26.41
N HIS A 439 3.23 2.46 -26.67
CA HIS A 439 3.12 3.91 -26.52
C HIS A 439 2.80 4.32 -25.08
N LEU A 440 1.94 3.58 -24.38
CA LEU A 440 1.55 3.88 -22.99
C LEU A 440 2.66 3.58 -21.97
N ASP A 441 3.31 2.43 -22.10
CA ASP A 441 4.36 1.98 -21.17
C ASP A 441 5.52 1.33 -21.95
N PRO A 442 6.44 2.14 -22.50
CA PRO A 442 7.49 1.68 -23.41
C PRO A 442 8.57 0.83 -22.71
N VAL A 443 8.66 0.87 -21.38
CA VAL A 443 9.69 0.19 -20.60
C VAL A 443 9.20 -1.10 -19.93
N HIS A 444 7.89 -1.37 -19.96
CA HIS A 444 7.32 -2.57 -19.37
C HIS A 444 7.71 -3.84 -20.13
N ALA A 445 8.67 -4.59 -19.59
CA ALA A 445 9.16 -5.80 -20.22
C ALA A 445 8.09 -6.90 -20.36
N GLY A 446 7.09 -6.93 -19.48
CA GLY A 446 6.03 -7.95 -19.49
C GLY A 446 5.24 -8.00 -20.81
N TYR A 447 4.86 -6.86 -21.37
CA TYR A 447 4.08 -6.77 -22.60
C TYR A 447 4.90 -7.18 -23.82
N HIS A 448 6.17 -6.78 -23.85
CA HIS A 448 7.11 -7.17 -24.90
C HIS A 448 7.34 -8.68 -24.88
N VAL A 449 7.57 -9.25 -23.69
CA VAL A 449 7.72 -10.71 -23.52
C VAL A 449 6.43 -11.41 -23.95
N LEU A 450 5.25 -10.90 -23.58
CA LEU A 450 3.98 -11.50 -23.95
C LEU A 450 3.75 -11.52 -25.47
N LEU A 451 3.99 -10.41 -26.17
CA LEU A 451 3.92 -10.36 -27.64
C LEU A 451 4.97 -11.28 -28.28
N SER A 452 6.20 -11.23 -27.80
CA SER A 452 7.27 -12.14 -28.25
C SER A 452 6.86 -13.61 -28.10
N ASN A 453 6.14 -13.94 -27.03
CA ASN A 453 5.68 -15.30 -26.79
C ASN A 453 4.56 -15.71 -27.76
N ILE A 454 3.64 -14.78 -28.08
CA ILE A 454 2.60 -14.98 -29.09
C ILE A 454 3.24 -15.23 -30.47
N TYR A 455 4.29 -14.49 -30.83
CA TYR A 455 5.03 -14.72 -32.08
C TYR A 455 5.76 -16.06 -32.10
N ALA A 456 6.43 -16.42 -31.00
CA ALA A 456 7.16 -17.68 -30.89
C ALA A 456 6.21 -18.89 -30.99
N ALA A 457 5.02 -18.83 -30.38
CA ALA A 457 3.99 -19.87 -30.49
C ALA A 457 3.46 -20.07 -31.93
N LYS A 458 3.66 -19.08 -32.82
CA LYS A 458 3.34 -19.15 -34.25
C LYS A 458 4.58 -19.32 -35.12
N SER A 459 5.73 -19.68 -34.54
CA SER A 459 7.02 -19.86 -35.22
C SER A 459 7.50 -18.64 -36.01
N ARG A 460 7.07 -17.42 -35.64
CA ARG A 460 7.47 -16.16 -36.27
C ARG A 460 8.75 -15.58 -35.64
N TRP A 461 9.86 -16.29 -35.76
CA TRP A 461 11.14 -15.94 -35.10
C TRP A 461 11.73 -14.58 -35.52
N ASN A 462 11.47 -14.15 -36.76
CA ASN A 462 11.89 -12.82 -37.22
C ASN A 462 11.22 -11.70 -36.40
N GLU A 463 9.95 -11.86 -36.05
CA GLU A 463 9.21 -10.87 -35.25
C GLU A 463 9.64 -10.92 -33.78
N VAL A 464 9.92 -12.12 -33.24
CA VAL A 464 10.55 -12.30 -31.92
C VAL A 464 11.83 -11.49 -31.79
N GLU A 465 12.71 -11.59 -32.79
CA GLU A 465 13.99 -10.86 -32.80
C GLU A 465 13.79 -9.34 -32.88
N LYS A 466 12.79 -8.85 -33.63
CA LYS A 466 12.44 -7.42 -33.65
C LYS A 466 11.98 -6.93 -32.27
N VAL A 467 11.12 -7.68 -31.59
CA VAL A 467 10.65 -7.32 -30.24
C VAL A 467 11.81 -7.30 -29.24
N ARG A 468 12.73 -8.27 -29.30
CA ARG A 468 13.93 -8.30 -28.44
C ARG A 468 14.85 -7.09 -28.68
N LYS A 469 15.08 -6.71 -29.93
CA LYS A 469 15.83 -5.49 -30.27
C LYS A 469 15.14 -4.23 -29.76
N MET A 470 13.81 -4.17 -29.82
CA MET A 470 13.03 -3.07 -29.27
C MET A 470 13.16 -2.98 -27.75
N MET A 471 13.07 -4.10 -27.03
CA MET A 471 13.28 -4.15 -25.58
C MET A 471 14.65 -3.61 -25.19
N ALA A 472 15.71 -4.05 -25.88
CA ALA A 472 17.07 -3.60 -25.61
C ALA A 472 17.25 -2.08 -25.83
N ARG A 473 16.67 -1.54 -26.92
CA ARG A 473 16.72 -0.09 -27.22
C ARG A 473 15.99 0.77 -26.18
N ARG A 474 14.92 0.24 -25.60
CA ARG A 474 14.07 0.96 -24.62
C ARG A 474 14.49 0.72 -23.17
N GLY A 475 15.47 -0.15 -22.92
CA GLY A 475 15.88 -0.53 -21.56
C GLY A 475 14.84 -1.37 -20.81
N ALA A 476 13.96 -2.07 -21.53
CA ALA A 476 12.94 -2.93 -20.93
C ALA A 476 13.58 -4.25 -20.45
N ASN A 477 13.93 -4.31 -19.17
CA ASN A 477 14.62 -5.45 -18.57
C ASN A 477 13.65 -6.57 -18.15
N LYS A 478 13.93 -7.80 -18.58
CA LYS A 478 13.13 -8.98 -18.21
C LYS A 478 13.22 -9.24 -16.70
N ILE A 479 12.07 -9.34 -16.04
CA ILE A 479 11.99 -9.75 -14.63
C ILE A 479 12.34 -11.24 -14.53
N GLN A 480 13.30 -11.58 -13.66
CA GLN A 480 13.68 -12.97 -13.43
C GLN A 480 12.60 -13.69 -12.61
N GLY A 481 12.19 -14.87 -13.06
CA GLY A 481 11.27 -15.74 -12.32
C GLY A 481 11.98 -16.50 -11.20
N PHE A 482 11.37 -16.51 -10.02
CA PHE A 482 11.83 -17.29 -8.87
C PHE A 482 10.64 -17.80 -8.05
N SER A 483 10.86 -18.89 -7.32
CA SER A 483 9.88 -19.45 -6.38
C SER A 483 10.42 -19.39 -4.96
N LEU A 484 9.53 -19.18 -4.00
CA LEU A 484 9.83 -19.11 -2.57
C LEU A 484 9.18 -20.30 -1.84
N VAL A 485 9.91 -20.83 -0.86
CA VAL A 485 9.44 -21.87 0.06
C VAL A 485 9.84 -21.49 1.48
N GLU A 486 8.88 -21.56 2.41
CA GLU A 486 9.19 -21.44 3.82
C GLU A 486 9.60 -22.80 4.40
N TYR A 487 10.78 -22.86 5.01
CA TYR A 487 11.30 -24.02 5.72
C TYR A 487 12.15 -23.58 6.89
N ASP A 488 11.96 -24.22 8.05
CA ASP A 488 12.71 -23.93 9.28
C ASP A 488 12.79 -22.43 9.64
N ASN A 489 11.64 -21.73 9.56
CA ASN A 489 11.49 -20.29 9.80
C ASN A 489 12.30 -19.38 8.84
N GLN A 490 12.79 -19.92 7.73
CA GLN A 490 13.47 -19.18 6.68
C GLN A 490 12.69 -19.27 5.37
N VAL A 491 12.75 -18.21 4.58
CA VAL A 491 12.16 -18.18 3.24
C VAL A 491 13.29 -18.39 2.24
N LEU A 492 13.31 -19.55 1.60
CA LEU A 492 14.30 -19.94 0.61
C LEU A 492 13.82 -19.54 -0.78
N LYS A 493 14.74 -19.04 -1.60
CA LYS A 493 14.48 -18.60 -2.97
C LYS A 493 15.17 -19.54 -3.96
N PHE A 494 14.42 -19.98 -4.97
CA PHE A 494 14.91 -20.82 -6.05
C PHE A 494 14.73 -20.11 -7.40
N GLY A 495 15.82 -19.97 -8.15
CA GLY A 495 15.80 -19.56 -9.56
C GLY A 495 15.54 -20.72 -10.53
N VAL A 496 15.46 -20.43 -11.83
CA VAL A 496 15.49 -21.49 -12.86
C VAL A 496 16.91 -22.05 -12.95
N GLY A 497 17.06 -23.37 -12.90
CA GLY A 497 18.36 -24.04 -12.97
C GLY A 497 19.30 -23.72 -11.81
N ASP A 498 18.75 -23.40 -10.64
CA ASP A 498 19.50 -22.93 -9.49
C ASP A 498 20.40 -24.02 -8.88
N ILE A 499 21.71 -23.77 -8.89
CA ILE A 499 22.75 -24.62 -8.29
C ILE A 499 23.41 -23.98 -7.06
N SER A 500 22.93 -22.80 -6.63
CA SER A 500 23.50 -22.09 -5.47
C SER A 500 23.13 -22.73 -4.13
N HIS A 501 22.04 -23.48 -4.09
CA HIS A 501 21.56 -24.13 -2.88
C HIS A 501 22.43 -25.35 -2.51
N PRO A 502 22.83 -25.54 -1.23
CA PRO A 502 23.71 -26.65 -0.82
C PRO A 502 23.21 -28.07 -1.15
N GLN A 503 21.90 -28.24 -1.31
CA GLN A 503 21.27 -29.53 -1.66
C GLN A 503 20.97 -29.68 -3.16
N TRP A 504 21.46 -28.81 -4.05
CA TRP A 504 21.03 -28.77 -5.46
C TRP A 504 21.10 -30.14 -6.17
N GLU A 505 22.16 -30.94 -5.96
CA GLU A 505 22.28 -32.28 -6.55
C GLU A 505 21.11 -33.21 -6.16
N LYS A 506 20.70 -33.15 -4.88
CA LYS A 506 19.56 -33.93 -4.37
C LYS A 506 18.23 -33.44 -4.97
N LEU A 507 18.10 -32.13 -5.20
CA LEU A 507 16.91 -31.56 -5.85
C LEU A 507 16.76 -32.08 -7.27
N TYR A 508 17.86 -32.08 -8.03
CA TYR A 508 17.88 -32.56 -9.41
C TYR A 508 17.58 -34.06 -9.47
N ALA A 509 18.24 -34.86 -8.65
CA ALA A 509 17.96 -36.29 -8.54
C ALA A 509 16.50 -36.58 -8.19
N LYS A 510 15.87 -35.76 -7.31
CA LYS A 510 14.46 -35.92 -6.97
C LYS A 510 13.52 -35.61 -8.13
N LEU A 511 13.86 -34.63 -8.98
CA LEU A 511 13.09 -34.31 -10.16
C LEU A 511 13.21 -35.39 -11.25
N GLU A 512 14.40 -35.96 -11.41
CA GLU A 512 14.63 -37.12 -12.28
C GLU A 512 13.86 -38.35 -11.81
N GLU A 513 13.83 -38.62 -10.50
CA GLU A 513 13.02 -39.70 -9.89
C GLU A 513 11.51 -39.54 -10.23
N LEU A 514 11.01 -38.30 -10.25
CA LEU A 514 9.61 -38.01 -10.58
C LEU A 514 9.31 -38.09 -12.08
N ALA A 515 10.33 -38.00 -12.95
CA ALA A 515 10.14 -37.92 -14.40
C ALA A 515 9.51 -39.18 -15.01
N ALA A 516 9.98 -40.37 -14.64
CA ALA A 516 9.44 -41.62 -15.19
C ALA A 516 7.98 -41.88 -14.77
N PRO A 517 7.58 -41.75 -13.48
CA PRO A 517 6.17 -41.84 -13.08
C PRO A 517 5.28 -40.79 -13.77
N MET A 518 5.76 -39.56 -13.97
CA MET A 518 5.01 -38.54 -14.71
C MET A 518 4.76 -38.97 -16.16
N LYS A 519 5.79 -39.47 -16.87
CA LYS A 519 5.64 -39.98 -18.24
C LYS A 519 4.65 -41.14 -18.33
N HIS A 520 4.68 -42.08 -17.37
CA HIS A 520 3.69 -43.17 -17.30
C HIS A 520 2.25 -42.68 -17.09
N LEU A 521 2.06 -41.54 -16.44
CA LEU A 521 0.76 -40.89 -16.27
C LEU A 521 0.37 -39.99 -17.46
N GLY A 522 1.13 -40.02 -18.56
CA GLY A 522 0.84 -39.26 -19.78
C GLY A 522 1.39 -37.84 -19.79
N TYR A 523 2.39 -37.53 -18.96
CA TYR A 523 3.08 -36.24 -19.05
C TYR A 523 3.83 -36.11 -20.37
N VAL A 524 3.48 -35.09 -21.14
CA VAL A 524 4.21 -34.65 -22.33
C VAL A 524 4.68 -33.22 -22.07
N PRO A 525 5.99 -32.94 -22.11
CA PRO A 525 6.51 -31.59 -21.97
C PRO A 525 5.89 -30.66 -23.02
N LEU A 526 5.34 -29.53 -22.56
CA LEU A 526 4.79 -28.53 -23.47
C LEU A 526 5.90 -27.57 -23.90
N THR A 527 6.67 -27.97 -24.90
CA THR A 527 7.86 -27.25 -25.39
C THR A 527 7.55 -25.89 -26.00
N ASP A 528 6.29 -25.61 -26.39
CA ASP A 528 5.80 -24.28 -26.78
C ASP A 528 6.01 -23.22 -25.68
N PHE A 529 6.19 -23.63 -24.42
CA PHE A 529 6.53 -22.71 -23.32
C PHE A 529 8.03 -22.39 -23.22
N VAL A 530 8.88 -23.08 -24.00
CA VAL A 530 10.30 -22.76 -24.14
C VAL A 530 10.51 -21.92 -25.39
N LEU A 531 10.48 -20.61 -25.18
CA LEU A 531 10.38 -19.61 -26.24
C LEU A 531 11.77 -19.22 -26.77
N HIS A 532 12.67 -20.20 -26.82
CA HIS A 532 14.04 -20.10 -27.29
C HIS A 532 14.21 -21.04 -28.48
N ASP A 533 14.93 -20.58 -29.49
CA ASP A 533 15.24 -21.36 -30.69
C ASP A 533 16.40 -22.32 -30.36
N ILE A 534 16.06 -23.42 -29.69
CA ILE A 534 16.97 -24.50 -29.28
C ILE A 534 16.37 -25.85 -29.68
N GLU A 535 17.20 -26.90 -29.71
CA GLU A 535 16.77 -28.26 -30.00
C GLU A 535 15.70 -28.74 -29.01
N GLU A 536 14.79 -29.60 -29.47
CA GLU A 536 13.61 -30.02 -28.70
C GLU A 536 13.98 -30.72 -27.37
N GLU A 537 15.01 -31.55 -27.38
CA GLU A 537 15.56 -32.20 -26.18
C GLU A 537 16.10 -31.18 -25.16
N SER A 538 16.69 -30.07 -25.64
CA SER A 538 17.15 -28.97 -24.80
C SER A 538 15.99 -28.15 -24.23
N LYS A 539 14.85 -28.08 -24.93
CA LYS A 539 13.61 -27.48 -24.40
C LYS A 539 13.03 -28.32 -23.27
N GLU A 540 12.95 -29.64 -23.45
CA GLU A 540 12.46 -30.54 -22.41
C GLU A 540 13.31 -30.47 -21.13
N ALA A 541 14.64 -30.42 -21.29
CA ALA A 541 15.56 -30.27 -20.17
C ALA A 541 15.36 -28.92 -19.44
N ALA A 542 15.16 -27.82 -20.18
CA ALA A 542 14.91 -26.51 -19.59
C ALA A 542 13.63 -26.46 -18.74
N LEU A 543 12.55 -27.12 -19.19
CA LEU A 543 11.28 -27.21 -18.45
C LEU A 543 11.41 -27.97 -17.12
N SER A 544 12.34 -28.93 -17.08
CA SER A 544 12.52 -29.82 -15.93
C SER A 544 13.05 -29.11 -14.69
N TYR A 545 13.76 -28.01 -14.87
CA TYR A 545 14.44 -27.27 -13.78
C TYR A 545 13.89 -25.87 -13.56
N HIS A 546 12.61 -25.66 -13.85
CA HIS A 546 11.91 -24.44 -13.46
C HIS A 546 11.90 -24.26 -11.93
N SER A 547 11.89 -22.99 -11.49
CA SER A 547 11.98 -22.64 -10.08
C SER A 547 10.92 -23.32 -9.19
N GLU A 548 9.72 -23.51 -9.72
CA GLU A 548 8.58 -24.13 -9.07
C GLU A 548 8.86 -25.60 -8.77
N ARG A 549 9.49 -26.29 -9.72
CA ARG A 549 9.86 -27.71 -9.60
C ARG A 549 10.97 -27.88 -8.58
N LEU A 550 12.00 -27.04 -8.61
CA LEU A 550 13.08 -27.04 -7.63
C LEU A 550 12.56 -26.78 -6.21
N ALA A 551 11.67 -25.79 -6.06
CA ALA A 551 11.00 -25.47 -4.81
C ALA A 551 10.15 -26.66 -4.28
N ILE A 552 9.41 -27.35 -5.16
CA ILE A 552 8.64 -28.55 -4.80
C ILE A 552 9.56 -29.70 -4.43
N ALA A 553 10.62 -29.97 -5.19
CA ALA A 553 11.61 -31.00 -4.89
C ALA A 553 12.23 -30.77 -3.51
N PHE A 554 12.59 -29.52 -3.20
CA PHE A 554 13.10 -29.13 -1.89
C PHE A 554 12.08 -29.44 -0.79
N GLY A 555 10.81 -29.05 -1.00
CA GLY A 555 9.72 -29.37 -0.08
C GLY A 555 9.53 -30.87 0.13
N LEU A 556 9.58 -31.67 -0.93
CA LEU A 556 9.42 -33.13 -0.87
C LEU A 556 10.55 -33.82 -0.09
N ILE A 557 11.78 -33.32 -0.21
CA ILE A 557 12.95 -33.89 0.47
C ILE A 557 12.97 -33.53 1.95
N ASN A 558 12.65 -32.28 2.28
CA ASN A 558 12.92 -31.73 3.62
C ASN A 558 11.71 -31.75 4.56
N THR A 559 10.52 -32.13 4.10
CA THR A 559 9.30 -32.20 4.93
C THR A 559 8.70 -33.60 4.97
N SER A 560 8.01 -33.92 6.07
CA SER A 560 7.35 -35.21 6.25
C SER A 560 6.30 -35.51 5.17
N PRO A 561 6.10 -36.80 4.82
CA PRO A 561 4.98 -37.21 3.97
C PRO A 561 3.63 -36.67 4.49
N GLY A 562 2.74 -36.29 3.58
CA GLY A 562 1.42 -35.73 3.90
C GLY A 562 1.42 -34.22 4.23
N THR A 563 2.56 -33.59 4.51
CA THR A 563 2.60 -32.13 4.74
C THR A 563 2.17 -31.36 3.49
N THR A 564 1.36 -30.31 3.62
CA THR A 564 1.03 -29.44 2.49
C THR A 564 2.26 -28.62 2.07
N LEU A 565 2.66 -28.71 0.81
CA LEU A 565 3.72 -27.87 0.25
C LEU A 565 3.13 -26.52 -0.15
N ARG A 566 3.79 -25.41 0.24
CA ARG A 566 3.36 -24.05 -0.08
C ARG A 566 4.48 -23.33 -0.83
N ILE A 567 4.19 -22.96 -2.06
CA ILE A 567 5.14 -22.33 -2.98
C ILE A 567 4.59 -20.97 -3.39
N THR A 568 5.38 -19.91 -3.29
CA THR A 568 5.03 -18.61 -3.87
C THR A 568 5.88 -18.35 -5.10
N LYS A 569 5.26 -18.04 -6.22
CA LYS A 569 5.92 -17.65 -7.47
C LYS A 569 5.73 -16.16 -7.70
N ASN A 570 6.82 -15.45 -8.05
CA ASN A 570 6.79 -14.01 -8.32
C ASN A 570 6.22 -13.64 -9.69
N LEU A 571 6.00 -14.62 -10.56
CA LEU A 571 5.43 -14.50 -11.90
C LEU A 571 4.24 -15.45 -12.03
N ARG A 572 3.53 -15.39 -13.14
CA ARG A 572 2.53 -16.40 -13.47
C ARG A 572 3.20 -17.76 -13.74
N ILE A 573 2.63 -18.84 -13.19
CA ILE A 573 3.11 -20.20 -13.47
C ILE A 573 2.96 -20.52 -14.97
N CYS A 574 3.87 -21.29 -15.58
CA CYS A 574 3.70 -21.71 -16.99
C CYS A 574 2.78 -22.94 -17.11
N GLY A 575 2.20 -23.15 -18.30
CA GLY A 575 1.27 -24.26 -18.56
C GLY A 575 1.89 -25.62 -18.32
N ASP A 576 3.16 -25.79 -18.71
CA ASP A 576 3.92 -27.00 -18.48
C ASP A 576 4.09 -27.31 -16.97
N CYS A 577 4.53 -26.34 -16.17
CA CYS A 577 4.67 -26.53 -14.72
C CYS A 577 3.32 -26.80 -14.06
N HIS A 578 2.25 -26.11 -14.47
CA HIS A 578 0.91 -26.40 -13.97
C HIS A 578 0.51 -27.88 -14.20
N ASN A 579 0.76 -28.41 -15.40
CA ASN A 579 0.48 -29.81 -15.72
C ASN A 579 1.38 -30.79 -14.98
N ALA A 580 2.68 -30.50 -14.87
CA ALA A 580 3.61 -31.34 -14.13
C ALA A 580 3.23 -31.40 -12.63
N ILE A 581 2.88 -30.27 -12.01
CA ILE A 581 2.55 -30.22 -10.58
C ILE A 581 1.25 -30.98 -10.28
N LYS A 582 0.25 -30.96 -11.19
CA LYS A 582 -0.91 -31.86 -11.10
C LYS A 582 -0.44 -33.31 -10.93
N LEU A 583 0.39 -33.81 -11.84
CA LEU A 583 0.86 -35.19 -11.82
C LEU A 583 1.74 -35.48 -10.60
N ILE A 584 2.63 -34.56 -10.22
CA ILE A 584 3.44 -34.69 -9.01
C ILE A 584 2.54 -34.84 -7.78
N SER A 585 1.50 -34.01 -7.62
CA SER A 585 0.57 -34.10 -6.49
C SER A 585 -0.10 -35.48 -6.38
N LYS A 586 -0.38 -36.12 -7.52
CA LYS A 586 -0.92 -37.48 -7.61
C LYS A 586 0.12 -38.54 -7.25
N ILE A 587 1.34 -38.42 -7.78
CA ILE A 587 2.44 -39.37 -7.55
C ILE A 587 2.84 -39.40 -6.08
N VAL A 588 3.02 -38.23 -5.47
CA VAL A 588 3.49 -38.12 -4.08
C VAL A 588 2.37 -38.18 -3.05
N ASN A 589 1.10 -38.17 -3.50
CA ASN A 589 -0.09 -38.10 -2.67
C ASN A 589 -0.03 -36.96 -1.63
N ARG A 590 0.27 -35.75 -2.09
CA ARG A 590 0.36 -34.54 -1.24
C ARG A 590 -0.35 -33.37 -1.89
N VAL A 591 -0.92 -32.52 -1.05
CA VAL A 591 -1.43 -31.21 -1.45
C VAL A 591 -0.25 -30.29 -1.73
N ILE A 592 -0.24 -29.70 -2.92
CA ILE A 592 0.74 -28.67 -3.31
C ILE A 592 -0.06 -27.40 -3.59
N LEU A 593 0.16 -26.37 -2.78
CA LEU A 593 -0.39 -25.03 -2.98
C LEU A 593 0.66 -24.17 -3.66
N VAL A 594 0.34 -23.64 -4.83
CA VAL A 594 1.19 -22.66 -5.53
C VAL A 594 0.43 -21.36 -5.67
N ARG A 595 0.95 -20.29 -5.08
CA ARG A 595 0.47 -18.93 -5.33
C ARG A 595 1.30 -18.30 -6.44
N ASP A 596 0.66 -17.85 -7.50
CA ASP A 596 1.29 -16.99 -8.51
C ASP A 596 0.91 -15.52 -8.31
N MET A 597 1.23 -14.64 -9.27
CA MET A 597 0.92 -13.20 -9.16
C MET A 597 -0.57 -12.88 -9.01
N HIS A 598 -1.47 -13.78 -9.42
CA HIS A 598 -2.90 -13.49 -9.52
C HIS A 598 -3.75 -14.34 -8.57
N ARG A 599 -3.31 -15.57 -8.27
CA ARG A 599 -4.14 -16.53 -7.53
C ARG A 599 -3.38 -17.74 -6.98
N PHE A 600 -4.09 -18.52 -6.19
CA PHE A 600 -3.70 -19.85 -5.75
C PHE A 600 -4.13 -20.93 -6.73
N HIS A 601 -3.27 -21.93 -6.84
CA HIS A 601 -3.51 -23.20 -7.49
C HIS A 601 -3.33 -24.28 -6.44
N ARG A 602 -4.41 -24.96 -6.07
CA ARG A 602 -4.38 -26.10 -5.17
C ARG A 602 -4.34 -27.38 -5.99
N PHE A 603 -3.19 -28.03 -5.99
CA PHE A 603 -2.98 -29.31 -6.67
C PHE A 603 -3.16 -30.45 -5.67
N GLU A 604 -4.10 -31.34 -5.97
CA GLU A 604 -4.46 -32.46 -5.12
C GLU A 604 -4.95 -33.61 -6.00
N HIS A 605 -4.43 -34.81 -5.81
CA HIS A 605 -4.81 -36.01 -6.56
C HIS A 605 -4.81 -35.89 -8.11
N GLY A 606 -3.97 -35.03 -8.68
CA GLY A 606 -3.90 -34.85 -10.13
C GLY A 606 -4.82 -33.77 -10.70
N VAL A 607 -5.59 -33.07 -9.85
CA VAL A 607 -6.45 -31.96 -10.26
C VAL A 607 -5.95 -30.66 -9.65
N CYS A 608 -6.29 -29.54 -10.30
CA CYS A 608 -6.06 -28.20 -9.77
C CYS A 608 -7.40 -27.54 -9.44
N SER A 609 -7.47 -26.77 -8.35
CA SER A 609 -8.67 -26.01 -7.94
C SER A 609 -9.24 -25.06 -9.00
N CYS A 610 -8.47 -24.77 -10.05
CA CYS A 610 -8.92 -23.90 -11.12
C CYS A 610 -9.66 -24.56 -12.27
N GLY A 611 -9.74 -25.90 -12.30
CA GLY A 611 -10.36 -26.63 -13.41
C GLY A 611 -9.71 -26.35 -14.77
N ASP A 612 -8.41 -26.04 -14.80
CA ASP A 612 -7.66 -25.63 -16.00
C ASP A 612 -8.16 -24.34 -16.68
N TYR A 613 -9.02 -23.57 -16.00
CA TYR A 613 -9.45 -22.24 -16.38
C TYR A 613 -8.59 -21.19 -15.67
N TRP A 614 -7.56 -20.65 -16.34
CA TRP A 614 -6.65 -19.70 -15.70
C TRP A 614 -5.91 -18.75 -16.61
#